data_AF-A0A2V7NXH4-F1
#
_entry.id   AF-A0A2V7NXH4-F1
#
_cell.length_a   1.000
_cell.length_b   1.000
_cell.length_c   1.000
_cell.angle_alpha   90.00
_cell.angle_beta   90.00
_cell.angle_gamma   90.00
#
_symmetry.space_group_name_H-M   'P 1'
#
loop_
_entity.id
_entity.type
_entity.pdbx_description
1 polymer ?
#
loop_
_entity_poly.entity_id
_entity_poly.type
_entity_poly.pdbx_seq_one_letter_code
_entity_poly.pdbx_strand_id
1 'polypeptide(L)'
;MSRPGAAAAYCLAALALAGCRVVKPGDPLLGLTRDQRDRFQRGRAVFDSVFTPETGLGPLFNSTACGECHEDPKSGGTGDEVEVHATAFRGGVCDPLVQEGGPVVQQHTTPALKQALGIDEEPFPPSATARAMRTTPVIFGRGLLDLVP
;
A
#
# COMPACT_ATOMS: atom_id res chain seq x y z
N MET A 1 24.77 41.09 63.06
CA MET A 1 25.01 42.07 61.97
C MET A 1 25.60 41.27 60.80
N SER A 2 24.79 40.52 60.05
CA SER A 2 23.96 40.90 58.89
C SER A 2 24.71 40.86 57.54
N ARG A 3 24.26 39.90 56.69
CA ARG A 3 24.24 39.82 55.20
C ARG A 3 25.43 39.11 54.49
N PRO A 4 25.22 38.57 53.28
CA PRO A 4 24.12 37.71 52.83
C PRO A 4 24.61 36.49 51.99
N GLY A 5 23.74 35.51 51.79
CA GLY A 5 23.99 34.33 50.96
C GLY A 5 24.18 34.65 49.47
N ALA A 6 25.17 34.02 48.85
CA ALA A 6 25.32 33.95 47.41
C ALA A 6 24.81 32.58 46.93
N ALA A 7 23.50 32.49 46.69
CA ALA A 7 22.94 31.43 45.86
C ALA A 7 23.28 31.77 44.40
N ALA A 8 24.45 31.31 43.93
CA ALA A 8 24.83 31.44 42.54
C ALA A 8 24.03 30.42 41.71
N ALA A 9 23.03 30.95 41.01
CA ALA A 9 22.31 30.28 39.95
C ALA A 9 23.26 29.78 38.86
N TYR A 10 23.13 28.50 38.51
CA TYR A 10 23.42 28.04 37.15
C TYR A 10 22.34 27.03 36.77
N CYS A 11 21.24 27.56 36.21
CA CYS A 11 20.40 26.78 35.31
C CYS A 11 21.28 26.38 34.12
N LEU A 12 21.80 25.16 34.12
CA LEU A 12 22.31 24.57 32.87
C LEU A 12 21.10 24.42 31.94
N ALA A 13 21.05 25.27 30.94
CA ALA A 13 20.14 25.13 29.82
C ALA A 13 20.41 23.78 29.14
N ALA A 14 19.51 22.82 29.34
CA ALA A 14 19.43 21.66 28.48
C ALA A 14 18.90 22.13 27.12
N LEU A 15 19.80 22.56 26.25
CA LEU A 15 19.53 22.62 24.81
C LEU A 15 19.28 21.19 24.35
N ALA A 16 18.02 20.77 24.40
CA ALA A 16 17.56 19.59 23.70
C ALA A 16 17.90 19.81 22.23
N LEU A 17 18.88 19.06 21.73
CA LEU A 17 19.15 18.90 20.32
C LEU A 17 17.86 18.37 19.68
N ALA A 18 17.02 19.28 19.18
CA ALA A 18 15.95 18.96 18.26
C ALA A 18 16.61 18.54 16.95
N GLY A 19 17.16 17.32 16.92
CA GLY A 19 17.66 16.72 15.69
C GLY A 19 16.54 16.73 14.66
N CYS A 20 16.88 17.03 13.41
CA CYS A 20 15.93 16.91 12.30
C CYS A 20 15.29 15.53 12.33
N ARG A 21 14.00 15.48 12.67
CA ARG A 21 13.25 14.22 12.65
C ARG A 21 13.03 13.88 11.19
N VAL A 22 13.81 12.93 10.67
CA VAL A 22 13.63 12.43 9.29
C VAL A 22 12.37 11.59 9.27
N VAL A 23 11.43 11.92 8.38
CA VAL A 23 10.26 11.06 8.10
C VAL A 23 10.78 9.81 7.40
N LYS A 24 10.53 8.62 7.98
CA LYS A 24 10.90 7.36 7.35
C LYS A 24 9.80 6.91 6.39
N PRO A 25 10.11 6.09 5.37
CA PRO A 25 9.09 5.45 4.54
C PRO A 25 8.04 4.74 5.41
N GLY A 26 6.76 4.99 5.09
CA GLY A 26 5.63 4.46 5.84
C GLY A 26 5.25 5.23 7.11
N ASP A 27 6.04 6.21 7.57
CA ASP A 27 5.66 7.06 8.70
C ASP A 27 4.68 8.17 8.29
N PRO A 28 3.81 8.64 9.21
CA PRO A 28 3.03 9.85 8.98
C PRO A 28 3.95 11.06 8.85
N LEU A 29 3.56 12.03 8.02
CA LEU A 29 4.26 13.31 7.90
C LEU A 29 4.35 14.04 9.25
N LEU A 30 5.37 14.89 9.38
CA LEU A 30 5.46 15.81 10.51
C LEU A 30 4.42 16.93 10.38
N GLY A 31 4.00 17.48 11.52
CA GLY A 31 3.10 18.63 11.54
C GLY A 31 1.63 18.32 11.24
N LEU A 32 1.25 17.05 11.05
CA LEU A 32 -0.16 16.67 10.89
C LEU A 32 -1.00 17.13 12.09
N THR A 33 -2.14 17.76 11.78
CA THR A 33 -3.23 17.98 12.74
C THR A 33 -3.71 16.65 13.32
N ARG A 34 -4.48 16.70 14.42
CA ARG A 34 -5.06 15.49 15.02
C ARG A 34 -5.90 14.72 14.00
N ASP A 35 -6.81 15.40 13.31
CA ASP A 35 -7.71 14.76 12.33
C ASP A 35 -6.95 14.10 11.17
N GLN A 36 -5.87 14.72 10.69
CA GLN A 36 -5.03 14.15 9.63
C GLN A 36 -4.27 12.91 10.12
N ARG A 37 -3.75 12.94 11.36
CA ARG A 37 -3.08 11.79 11.97
C ARG A 37 -4.05 10.64 12.16
N ASP A 38 -5.27 10.93 12.61
CA ASP A 38 -6.30 9.91 12.80
C ASP A 38 -6.72 9.31 11.46
N ARG A 39 -6.84 10.12 10.41
CA ARG A 39 -7.09 9.64 9.04
C ARG A 39 -5.97 8.74 8.55
N PHE A 40 -4.71 9.12 8.78
CA PHE A 40 -3.55 8.30 8.45
C PHE A 40 -3.60 6.94 9.18
N GLN A 41 -3.86 6.94 10.48
CA GLN A 41 -3.91 5.71 11.28
C GLN A 41 -5.06 4.78 10.85
N ARG A 42 -6.24 5.32 10.53
CA ARG A 42 -7.34 4.51 9.97
C ARG A 42 -6.98 3.91 8.62
N GLY A 43 -6.36 4.70 7.73
CA GLY A 43 -5.89 4.19 6.44
C GLY A 43 -4.85 3.09 6.61
N ARG A 44 -3.91 3.26 7.54
CA ARG A 44 -2.90 2.25 7.88
C ARG A 44 -3.53 0.95 8.37
N ALA A 45 -4.53 1.03 9.24
CA ALA A 45 -5.23 -0.16 9.75
C ALA A 45 -5.96 -0.94 8.64
N VAL A 46 -6.56 -0.25 7.66
CA VAL A 46 -7.16 -0.90 6.48
C VAL A 46 -6.08 -1.51 5.59
N PHE A 47 -4.98 -0.77 5.34
CA PHE A 47 -3.90 -1.24 4.49
C PHE A 47 -3.22 -2.50 5.02
N ASP A 48 -3.01 -2.58 6.33
CA ASP A 48 -2.39 -3.73 7.00
C ASP A 48 -3.39 -4.89 7.26
N SER A 49 -4.62 -4.82 6.72
CA SER A 49 -5.62 -5.87 6.89
C SER A 49 -5.39 -7.07 5.96
N VAL A 50 -5.72 -8.26 6.46
CA VAL A 50 -5.80 -9.49 5.65
C VAL A 50 -7.28 -9.79 5.38
N PHE A 51 -7.62 -9.93 4.11
CA PHE A 51 -8.95 -10.24 3.63
C PHE A 51 -9.20 -11.76 3.68
N THR A 52 -10.38 -12.12 4.16
CA THR A 52 -10.95 -13.47 4.11
C THR A 52 -12.24 -13.41 3.29
N PRO A 53 -12.81 -14.54 2.85
CA PRO A 53 -14.09 -14.53 2.13
C PRO A 53 -15.18 -13.76 2.87
N GLU A 54 -15.22 -13.84 4.20
CA GLU A 54 -16.18 -13.16 5.07
C GLU A 54 -15.92 -11.66 5.21
N THR A 55 -14.67 -11.22 5.03
CA THR A 55 -14.26 -9.82 5.17
C THR A 55 -13.99 -9.12 3.82
N GLY A 56 -14.28 -9.78 2.70
CA GLY A 56 -14.29 -9.19 1.37
C GLY A 56 -13.30 -9.76 0.35
N LEU A 57 -12.63 -10.89 0.65
CA LEU A 57 -11.82 -11.59 -0.34
C LEU A 57 -12.72 -12.22 -1.41
N GLY A 58 -12.50 -11.85 -2.67
CA GLY A 58 -13.22 -12.42 -3.80
C GLY A 58 -12.94 -13.91 -3.98
N PRO A 59 -13.81 -14.64 -4.71
CA PRO A 59 -13.62 -16.06 -4.97
C PRO A 59 -12.40 -16.33 -5.88
N LEU A 60 -12.02 -15.32 -6.67
CA LEU A 60 -10.78 -15.19 -7.43
C LEU A 60 -10.01 -13.98 -6.88
N PHE A 61 -8.70 -14.11 -6.70
CA PHE A 61 -7.84 -13.04 -6.17
C PHE A 61 -6.37 -13.23 -6.58
N ASN A 62 -5.57 -12.18 -6.47
CA ASN A 62 -4.11 -12.24 -6.62
C ASN A 62 -3.36 -12.25 -5.28
N SER A 63 -3.93 -11.65 -4.25
CA SER A 63 -3.36 -11.66 -2.91
C SER A 63 -4.43 -11.42 -1.83
N THR A 64 -4.10 -11.74 -0.59
CA THR A 64 -5.01 -11.62 0.56
C THR A 64 -4.79 -10.35 1.38
N ALA A 65 -3.75 -9.58 1.14
CA ALA A 65 -3.53 -8.29 1.81
C ALA A 65 -2.87 -7.30 0.87
N CYS A 66 -3.10 -5.99 1.09
CA CYS A 66 -2.38 -4.95 0.35
C CYS A 66 -0.87 -5.02 0.60
N GLY A 67 -0.49 -5.46 1.80
CA GLY A 67 0.88 -5.56 2.26
C GLY A 67 1.73 -6.58 1.51
N GLU A 68 1.14 -7.62 0.92
CA GLU A 68 1.89 -8.63 0.15
C GLU A 68 2.56 -7.95 -1.06
N CYS A 69 1.77 -7.31 -1.95
CA CYS A 69 2.33 -6.57 -3.08
C CYS A 69 3.09 -5.28 -2.72
N HIS A 70 3.01 -4.80 -1.47
CA HIS A 70 3.53 -3.51 -1.04
C HIS A 70 4.27 -3.59 0.31
N GLU A 71 5.33 -4.38 0.38
CA GLU A 71 5.94 -4.80 1.65
C GLU A 71 7.26 -4.12 2.02
N ASP A 72 8.21 -3.96 1.09
CA ASP A 72 9.60 -3.60 1.41
C ASP A 72 9.95 -2.16 1.00
N PRO A 73 10.64 -1.38 1.85
CA PRO A 73 11.18 -1.71 3.18
C PRO A 73 10.18 -1.60 4.35
N LYS A 74 8.96 -1.16 4.07
CA LYS A 74 7.83 -1.02 5.00
C LYS A 74 6.53 -1.15 4.22
N SER A 75 5.43 -1.50 4.90
CA SER A 75 4.14 -1.58 4.21
C SER A 75 3.79 -0.25 3.52
N GLY A 76 3.43 -0.34 2.25
CA GLY A 76 3.43 0.74 1.26
C GLY A 76 4.64 0.76 0.32
N GLY A 77 5.52 -0.23 0.45
CA GLY A 77 6.74 -0.41 -0.33
C GLY A 77 6.53 -1.10 -1.67
N THR A 78 7.59 -1.71 -2.19
CA THR A 78 7.57 -2.60 -3.36
C THR A 78 7.54 -4.04 -2.87
N GLY A 79 6.69 -4.88 -3.44
CA GLY A 79 6.70 -6.35 -3.28
C GLY A 79 7.32 -7.05 -4.49
N ASP A 80 7.56 -8.36 -4.35
CA ASP A 80 8.08 -9.21 -5.41
C ASP A 80 6.97 -9.88 -6.26
N GLU A 81 5.72 -9.70 -5.86
CA GLU A 81 4.53 -10.18 -6.54
C GLU A 81 4.37 -9.53 -7.92
N VAL A 82 3.89 -10.34 -8.85
CA VAL A 82 3.73 -9.95 -10.25
C VAL A 82 2.32 -10.24 -10.71
N GLU A 83 1.62 -9.21 -11.16
CA GLU A 83 0.33 -9.36 -11.79
C GLU A 83 0.49 -9.82 -13.24
N VAL A 84 -0.32 -10.80 -13.64
CA VAL A 84 -0.48 -11.19 -15.05
C VAL A 84 -1.57 -10.33 -15.69
N HIS A 85 -1.23 -9.64 -16.77
CA HIS A 85 -2.16 -8.82 -17.52
C HIS A 85 -2.45 -9.41 -18.89
N ALA A 86 -3.71 -9.34 -19.32
CA ALA A 86 -4.19 -9.81 -20.61
C ALA A 86 -4.88 -8.68 -21.37
N THR A 87 -4.52 -8.46 -22.63
CA THR A 87 -5.22 -7.52 -23.50
C THR A 87 -5.31 -8.07 -24.92
N ALA A 88 -6.16 -7.46 -25.74
CA ALA A 88 -6.19 -7.71 -27.17
C ALA A 88 -5.93 -6.44 -27.95
N PHE A 89 -5.02 -6.50 -28.92
CA PHE A 89 -4.77 -5.40 -29.83
C PHE A 89 -5.56 -5.61 -31.12
N ARG A 90 -6.55 -4.75 -31.37
CA ARG A 90 -7.46 -4.85 -32.52
C ARG A 90 -7.64 -3.48 -33.14
N GLY A 91 -7.37 -3.37 -34.44
CA GLY A 91 -7.62 -2.13 -35.18
C GLY A 91 -6.91 -0.89 -34.61
N GLY A 92 -5.71 -1.06 -34.03
CA GLY A 92 -4.96 0.04 -33.40
C GLY A 92 -5.37 0.36 -31.97
N VAL A 93 -6.33 -0.37 -31.40
CA VAL A 93 -6.85 -0.16 -30.04
C VAL A 93 -6.43 -1.31 -29.14
N CYS A 94 -5.97 -0.99 -27.93
CA CYS A 94 -5.75 -1.94 -26.86
C CYS A 94 -7.07 -2.16 -26.11
N ASP A 95 -7.70 -3.30 -26.36
CA ASP A 95 -8.91 -3.76 -25.68
C ASP A 95 -8.53 -4.42 -24.34
N PRO A 96 -9.03 -3.90 -23.20
CA PRO A 96 -8.77 -4.45 -21.87
C PRO A 96 -9.59 -5.72 -21.56
N LEU A 97 -10.35 -6.26 -22.51
CA LEU A 97 -11.10 -7.52 -22.36
C LEU A 97 -12.10 -7.50 -21.20
N VAL A 98 -12.78 -6.36 -20.96
CA VAL A 98 -13.75 -6.22 -19.85
C VAL A 98 -14.89 -7.25 -19.86
N GLN A 99 -15.23 -7.80 -21.04
CA GLN A 99 -16.26 -8.83 -21.19
C GLN A 99 -15.75 -10.24 -20.83
N GLU A 100 -14.44 -10.40 -20.61
CA GLU A 100 -13.75 -11.66 -20.27
C GLU A 100 -12.98 -11.53 -18.95
N GLY A 101 -13.49 -10.75 -17.99
CA GLY A 101 -12.87 -10.57 -16.67
C GLY A 101 -12.00 -9.32 -16.54
N GLY A 102 -11.64 -8.69 -17.66
CA GLY A 102 -10.80 -7.49 -17.67
C GLY A 102 -9.31 -7.79 -17.78
N PRO A 103 -8.45 -6.78 -17.57
CA PRO A 103 -7.06 -6.89 -17.97
C PRO A 103 -6.18 -7.56 -16.93
N VAL A 104 -6.65 -7.81 -15.70
CA VAL A 104 -5.86 -8.37 -14.59
C VAL A 104 -6.36 -9.78 -14.29
N VAL A 105 -5.54 -10.78 -14.65
CA VAL A 105 -5.87 -12.19 -14.44
C VAL A 105 -5.63 -12.53 -12.96
N GLN A 106 -6.61 -13.17 -12.33
CA GLN A 106 -6.52 -13.61 -10.93
C GLN A 106 -5.85 -14.98 -10.81
N GLN A 107 -4.75 -15.07 -10.08
CA GLN A 107 -3.90 -16.27 -10.02
C GLN A 107 -4.26 -17.27 -8.92
N HIS A 108 -5.24 -16.93 -8.08
CA HIS A 108 -5.68 -17.79 -6.98
C HIS A 108 -7.19 -17.88 -6.90
N THR A 109 -7.65 -18.98 -6.31
CA THR A 109 -9.05 -19.29 -6.06
C THR A 109 -9.25 -19.60 -4.59
N THR A 110 -10.43 -19.25 -4.07
CA THR A 110 -10.86 -19.75 -2.76
C THR A 110 -11.13 -21.25 -2.82
N PRO A 111 -11.03 -21.98 -1.68
CA PRO A 111 -11.37 -23.42 -1.65
C PRO A 111 -12.79 -23.72 -2.14
N ALA A 112 -13.75 -22.84 -1.84
CA ALA A 112 -15.13 -22.98 -2.29
C ALA A 112 -15.26 -22.90 -3.82
N LEU A 113 -14.57 -21.95 -4.47
CA LEU A 113 -14.60 -21.84 -5.93
C LEU A 113 -13.88 -23.02 -6.59
N LYS A 114 -12.73 -23.43 -6.06
CA LYS A 114 -12.01 -24.61 -6.53
C LYS A 114 -12.86 -25.88 -6.44
N GLN A 115 -13.60 -26.07 -5.35
CA GLN A 115 -14.52 -27.20 -5.20
C GLN A 115 -15.67 -27.14 -6.21
N ALA A 116 -16.21 -25.95 -6.48
CA ALA A 116 -17.36 -25.77 -7.38
C ALA A 116 -17.00 -25.93 -8.86
N LEU A 117 -15.84 -25.42 -9.29
CA LEU A 117 -15.46 -25.32 -10.70
C LEU A 117 -14.23 -26.14 -11.10
N GLY A 118 -13.47 -26.65 -10.14
CA GLY A 118 -12.24 -27.41 -10.40
C GLY A 118 -11.10 -26.59 -11.00
N ILE A 119 -11.14 -25.26 -10.85
CA ILE A 119 -10.08 -24.34 -11.31
C ILE A 119 -9.18 -23.91 -10.15
N ASP A 120 -7.91 -23.67 -10.44
CA ASP A 120 -6.92 -23.16 -9.49
C ASP A 120 -6.73 -21.64 -9.61
N GLU A 121 -6.92 -21.10 -10.81
CA GLU A 121 -6.76 -19.70 -11.20
C GLU A 121 -7.84 -19.30 -12.23
N GLU A 122 -8.00 -18.01 -12.47
CA GLU A 122 -8.84 -17.50 -13.56
C GLU A 122 -8.32 -17.99 -14.91
N PRO A 123 -9.18 -18.59 -15.76
CA PRO A 123 -8.77 -18.99 -17.10
C PRO A 123 -8.27 -17.79 -17.91
N PHE A 124 -7.12 -17.96 -18.57
CA PHE A 124 -6.59 -16.89 -19.41
C PHE A 124 -7.56 -16.56 -20.56
N PRO A 125 -7.90 -15.27 -20.80
CA PRO A 125 -8.92 -14.90 -21.78
C PRO A 125 -8.58 -15.40 -23.20
N PRO A 126 -9.46 -16.17 -23.85
CA PRO A 126 -9.20 -16.74 -25.18
C PRO A 126 -9.03 -15.68 -26.26
N SER A 127 -9.62 -14.50 -26.06
CA SER A 127 -9.52 -13.39 -26.99
C SER A 127 -8.22 -12.58 -26.83
N ALA A 128 -7.38 -12.85 -25.82
CA ALA A 128 -6.16 -12.08 -25.60
C ALA A 128 -5.13 -12.30 -26.71
N THR A 129 -4.54 -11.19 -27.17
CA THR A 129 -3.45 -11.21 -28.15
C THR A 129 -2.13 -10.72 -27.55
N ALA A 130 -2.14 -10.26 -26.31
CA ALA A 130 -0.97 -9.79 -25.58
C ALA A 130 -1.04 -10.22 -24.12
N ARG A 131 0.14 -10.49 -23.55
CA ARG A 131 0.35 -10.77 -22.13
C ARG A 131 1.43 -9.82 -21.62
N ALA A 132 1.19 -9.22 -20.45
CA ALA A 132 2.19 -8.43 -19.74
C ALA A 132 2.32 -8.91 -18.30
N MET A 133 3.49 -8.65 -17.71
CA MET A 133 3.78 -8.89 -16.31
C MET A 133 4.04 -7.53 -15.66
N ARG A 134 3.41 -7.26 -14.52
CA ARG A 134 3.55 -5.97 -13.83
C ARG A 134 3.89 -6.18 -12.36
N THR A 135 4.96 -5.53 -11.93
CA THR A 135 5.29 -5.41 -10.51
C THR A 135 4.64 -4.15 -9.93
N THR A 136 4.55 -4.14 -8.61
CA THR A 136 3.85 -3.09 -7.87
C THR A 136 4.82 -1.97 -7.45
N PRO A 137 4.51 -0.68 -7.72
CA PRO A 137 5.37 0.42 -7.31
C PRO A 137 5.17 0.78 -5.83
N VAL A 138 6.16 1.45 -5.24
CA VAL A 138 5.99 2.10 -3.92
C VAL A 138 4.86 3.12 -3.94
N ILE A 139 4.11 3.21 -2.85
CA ILE A 139 2.98 4.14 -2.70
C ILE A 139 3.24 5.25 -1.67
N PHE A 140 4.42 5.28 -1.05
CA PHE A 140 4.82 6.35 -0.14
C PHE A 140 4.67 7.73 -0.81
N GLY A 141 4.04 8.67 -0.11
CA GLY A 141 3.92 10.05 -0.56
C GLY A 141 3.08 10.26 -1.83
N ARG A 142 2.48 9.22 -2.42
CA ARG A 142 1.68 9.32 -3.66
C ARG A 142 0.50 10.30 -3.52
N GLY A 143 -0.07 10.43 -2.33
CA GLY A 143 -1.12 11.42 -2.02
C GLY A 143 -0.65 12.88 -2.02
N LEU A 144 0.64 13.15 -2.19
CA LEU A 144 1.20 14.50 -2.35
C LEU A 144 1.39 14.89 -3.82
N LEU A 145 1.11 14.00 -4.77
CA LEU A 145 1.28 14.33 -6.18
C LEU A 145 0.44 15.52 -6.64
N ASP A 146 -0.75 15.69 -6.05
CA ASP A 146 -1.63 16.83 -6.35
C ASP A 146 -1.02 18.19 -5.92
N LEU A 147 0.08 18.17 -5.16
CA LEU A 147 0.83 19.37 -4.75
C LEU A 147 1.99 19.71 -5.69
N VAL A 148 2.25 18.89 -6.71
CA VAL A 148 3.26 19.15 -7.73
C VAL A 148 2.66 20.12 -8.77
N PRO A 149 3.25 21.31 -9.00
CA PRO A 149 2.75 22.31 -9.96
C PRO A 149 2.76 21.86 -11.43
#